data_AF-A0A9D6F0X0-F1
#
_entry.id   AF-A0A9D6F0X0-F1
#
_cell.length_a   1.000
_cell.length_b   1.000
_cell.length_c   1.000
_cell.angle_alpha   90.00
_cell.angle_beta   90.00
_cell.angle_gamma   90.00
#
_symmetry.space_group_name_H-M   'P 1'
#
loop_
_entity.id
_entity.type
_entity.pdbx_description
1 polymer ?
#
loop_
_entity_poly.entity_id
_entity_poly.type
_entity_poly.pdbx_seq_one_letter_code
_entity_poly.pdbx_strand_id
1 'polypeptide(L)'
;MFSKPMMVGLALTLAVVPLLVLSGCNQSADQSASDAKVALEKRAKGEAHKDGAAKKKDDEHGHKPGAHGGIIVEIGRDNYHAEAVFEKGGLLKLYTLGKDEAQIIDVEKQVIEAYVKEESAIDSVKIELNPVPRTGDKEGRTSQFVGKLPQELAGKAVVVTVQMIVIDGVRYRIGFASTPPKHDEGMPIGANPQDEKNLYLKPGGIYTEADIKANGNMTASQKFKDFKPRHDLKPKPGEKICPITLTKANAQCTWIVAGKTYEFCCPPCVYEFVSQAKDPQQAKDIKEPAYYVKKK
;
A
#
# COMPACT_ATOMS: atom_id res chain seq x y z
N MET A 1 2.48 39.21 61.68
CA MET A 1 1.93 38.41 62.78
C MET A 1 2.36 36.97 62.58
N PHE A 2 3.22 36.50 63.47
CA PHE A 2 3.68 35.11 63.58
C PHE A 2 2.61 34.26 64.27
N SER A 3 2.38 33.03 63.78
CA SER A 3 2.41 31.77 64.55
C SER A 3 1.65 30.64 63.87
N LYS A 4 2.38 29.58 63.50
CA LYS A 4 1.96 28.15 63.55
C LYS A 4 2.02 27.68 65.03
N PRO A 5 1.89 26.37 65.42
CA PRO A 5 1.40 25.12 64.78
C PRO A 5 0.48 24.28 65.72
N MET A 6 0.02 23.08 65.30
CA MET A 6 0.05 21.80 66.07
C MET A 6 -0.78 20.72 65.32
N MET A 7 -0.15 19.62 64.88
CA MET A 7 -0.10 18.26 65.49
C MET A 7 -1.38 17.43 65.27
N VAL A 8 -1.44 16.11 65.16
CA VAL A 8 -0.54 14.94 65.08
C VAL A 8 -1.49 13.77 64.76
N GLY A 9 -1.03 12.74 64.03
CA GLY A 9 -1.82 11.52 63.81
C GLY A 9 -1.04 10.43 63.08
N LEU A 10 -0.05 9.87 63.79
CA LEU A 10 0.78 8.73 63.40
C LEU A 10 0.05 7.41 63.73
N ALA A 11 -0.02 6.46 62.80
CA ALA A 11 -0.08 5.04 63.15
C ALA A 11 0.54 4.18 62.03
N LEU A 12 1.71 3.67 62.37
CA LEU A 12 2.57 2.73 61.67
C LEU A 12 2.08 1.30 61.94
N THR A 13 2.11 0.40 60.96
CA THR A 13 2.34 -1.04 61.21
C THR A 13 3.04 -1.68 60.02
N LEU A 14 4.30 -2.02 60.25
CA LEU A 14 5.17 -2.87 59.43
C LEU A 14 4.97 -4.33 59.88
N ALA A 15 4.91 -5.29 58.97
CA ALA A 15 5.38 -6.66 59.22
C ALA A 15 5.80 -7.33 57.91
N VAL A 16 6.93 -8.03 57.98
CA VAL A 16 7.81 -8.50 56.89
C VAL A 16 7.99 -10.02 57.03
N VAL A 17 7.66 -10.77 55.95
CA VAL A 17 8.42 -11.89 55.31
C VAL A 17 8.55 -13.22 56.13
N PRO A 18 9.00 -14.37 55.55
CA PRO A 18 8.40 -15.33 54.59
C PRO A 18 8.32 -16.78 55.17
N LEU A 19 7.84 -17.79 54.42
CA LEU A 19 8.49 -19.12 54.30
C LEU A 19 7.82 -20.06 53.27
N LEU A 20 8.66 -20.73 52.48
CA LEU A 20 8.35 -21.86 51.58
C LEU A 20 7.93 -23.13 52.35
N VAL A 21 7.01 -23.92 51.80
CA VAL A 21 6.97 -25.39 51.97
C VAL A 21 6.50 -26.07 50.67
N LEU A 22 7.27 -27.07 50.26
CA LEU A 22 7.08 -28.03 49.16
C LEU A 22 6.18 -29.22 49.55
N SER A 23 5.71 -29.96 48.53
CA SER A 23 5.06 -31.31 48.53
C SER A 23 3.54 -31.28 48.33
N GLY A 24 2.90 -32.11 47.49
CA GLY A 24 3.36 -33.33 46.82
C GLY A 24 2.35 -33.88 45.79
N CYS A 25 2.71 -35.07 45.29
CA CYS A 25 2.19 -35.84 44.16
C CYS A 25 0.68 -36.17 44.16
N ASN A 26 0.10 -36.36 42.97
CA ASN A 26 -0.52 -37.65 42.67
C ASN A 26 -0.52 -37.96 41.15
N GLN A 27 -0.29 -39.24 40.88
CA GLN A 27 0.07 -39.87 39.62
C GLN A 27 -1.04 -40.83 39.18
N SER A 28 -0.96 -41.29 37.92
CA SER A 28 -1.62 -42.45 37.27
C SER A 28 -2.55 -42.03 36.14
N ALA A 29 -2.55 -42.61 34.95
CA ALA A 29 -1.79 -43.67 34.28
C ALA A 29 -2.19 -43.55 32.77
N ASP A 30 -1.71 -44.27 31.76
CA ASP A 30 -0.81 -45.40 31.61
C ASP A 30 -0.38 -45.44 30.13
N GLN A 31 0.73 -46.09 29.85
CA GLN A 31 1.10 -46.52 28.50
C GLN A 31 0.48 -47.89 28.23
N SER A 32 0.05 -48.16 27.00
CA SER A 32 0.50 -49.38 26.31
C SER A 32 0.05 -49.43 24.86
N ALA A 33 1.05 -49.60 24.01
CA ALA A 33 0.91 -50.17 22.70
C ALA A 33 0.51 -51.66 22.81
N SER A 34 -0.30 -52.14 21.88
CA SER A 34 -0.32 -53.55 21.52
C SER A 34 -0.28 -53.69 20.00
N ASP A 35 0.69 -54.47 19.56
CA ASP A 35 0.93 -54.97 18.21
C ASP A 35 -0.30 -55.55 17.49
N ALA A 36 -0.36 -55.37 16.17
CA ALA A 36 -0.72 -56.45 15.26
C ALA A 36 -0.22 -56.17 13.83
N LYS A 37 0.67 -57.07 13.40
CA LYS A 37 1.29 -57.23 12.08
C LYS A 37 0.29 -57.74 11.01
N VAL A 38 0.49 -57.28 9.76
CA VAL A 38 0.59 -58.08 8.50
C VAL A 38 -0.72 -58.75 8.01
N ALA A 39 -1.15 -58.80 6.75
CA ALA A 39 -0.55 -58.64 5.41
C ALA A 39 -1.65 -58.40 4.34
N LEU A 40 -1.24 -57.78 3.23
CA LEU A 40 -1.52 -58.13 1.82
C LEU A 40 -2.87 -58.78 1.42
N GLU A 41 -3.66 -58.14 0.53
CA GLU A 41 -3.80 -58.51 -0.89
C GLU A 41 -4.92 -57.74 -1.64
N LYS A 42 -4.64 -57.46 -2.93
CA LYS A 42 -5.52 -57.37 -4.13
C LYS A 42 -6.57 -56.25 -4.33
N ARG A 43 -6.18 -55.31 -5.22
CA ARG A 43 -6.63 -55.17 -6.64
C ARG A 43 -8.16 -55.05 -6.93
N ALA A 44 -8.62 -53.87 -7.35
CA ALA A 44 -9.05 -53.53 -8.74
C ALA A 44 -10.10 -52.40 -8.83
N LYS A 45 -9.81 -51.43 -9.73
CA LYS A 45 -10.70 -50.65 -10.64
C LYS A 45 -11.87 -49.79 -10.09
N GLY A 46 -11.93 -48.56 -10.62
CA GLY A 46 -13.09 -47.64 -10.63
C GLY A 46 -12.62 -46.19 -10.43
N GLU A 47 -12.12 -45.53 -11.48
CA GLU A 47 -12.83 -44.50 -12.26
C GLU A 47 -12.84 -43.09 -11.64
N ALA A 48 -12.25 -42.18 -12.44
CA ALA A 48 -12.24 -40.72 -12.45
C ALA A 48 -13.08 -39.95 -11.42
N HIS A 49 -12.42 -39.07 -10.65
CA HIS A 49 -12.75 -37.63 -10.58
C HIS A 49 -11.77 -36.84 -9.70
N LYS A 50 -11.44 -35.61 -10.16
CA LYS A 50 -10.82 -34.47 -9.42
C LYS A 50 -9.32 -34.65 -9.13
N ASP A 51 -8.43 -33.69 -9.35
CA ASP A 51 -8.50 -32.28 -8.98
C ASP A 51 -7.93 -31.34 -10.05
N GLY A 52 -8.77 -30.42 -10.50
CA GLY A 52 -8.33 -29.17 -11.11
C GLY A 52 -7.78 -28.26 -10.01
N ALA A 53 -6.48 -28.30 -9.78
CA ALA A 53 -5.79 -27.28 -9.00
C ALA A 53 -5.72 -25.99 -9.83
N ALA A 54 -6.77 -25.18 -9.73
CA ALA A 54 -6.76 -23.80 -10.18
C ALA A 54 -5.60 -23.06 -9.46
N LYS A 55 -4.52 -22.82 -10.21
CA LYS A 55 -3.43 -21.95 -9.77
C LYS A 55 -3.99 -20.55 -9.55
N LYS A 56 -3.89 -20.08 -8.31
CA LYS A 56 -4.06 -18.69 -7.91
C LYS A 56 -3.25 -17.78 -8.84
N LYS A 57 -3.94 -16.86 -9.50
CA LYS A 57 -3.35 -15.65 -10.09
C LYS A 57 -3.04 -14.72 -8.93
N ASP A 58 -1.76 -14.38 -8.73
CA ASP A 58 -1.38 -13.27 -7.86
C ASP A 58 -1.31 -11.99 -8.69
N ASP A 59 -1.84 -10.94 -8.07
CA ASP A 59 -2.42 -9.72 -8.62
C ASP A 59 -1.45 -8.70 -9.21
N GLU A 60 -1.78 -8.31 -10.43
CA GLU A 60 -1.44 -7.07 -11.11
C GLU A 60 -2.00 -5.88 -10.31
N HIS A 61 -1.15 -5.13 -9.60
CA HIS A 61 -1.58 -3.92 -8.86
C HIS A 61 -1.64 -2.70 -9.78
N GLY A 62 -2.63 -2.69 -10.68
CA GLY A 62 -3.31 -1.45 -11.02
C GLY A 62 -4.31 -1.17 -9.91
N HIS A 63 -4.39 0.07 -9.42
CA HIS A 63 -5.43 0.47 -8.47
C HIS A 63 -6.80 0.24 -9.13
N LYS A 64 -7.40 -0.92 -8.89
CA LYS A 64 -8.74 -1.25 -9.36
C LYS A 64 -9.68 -0.23 -8.71
N PRO A 65 -10.76 0.18 -9.39
CA PRO A 65 -11.87 0.84 -8.72
C PRO A 65 -12.25 0.00 -7.51
N GLY A 66 -12.30 0.62 -6.33
CA GLY A 66 -12.67 -0.09 -5.11
C GLY A 66 -14.09 -0.68 -5.23
N ALA A 67 -14.44 -1.60 -4.33
CA ALA A 67 -15.73 -2.29 -4.39
C ALA A 67 -16.94 -1.33 -4.32
N HIS A 68 -16.75 -0.13 -3.77
CA HIS A 68 -17.75 0.92 -3.67
C HIS A 68 -17.58 2.01 -4.74
N GLY A 69 -16.75 1.77 -5.75
CA GLY A 69 -16.39 2.74 -6.79
C GLY A 69 -15.44 3.84 -6.30
N GLY A 70 -14.78 3.61 -5.17
CA GLY A 70 -13.84 4.53 -4.55
C GLY A 70 -12.40 4.34 -5.00
N ILE A 71 -11.53 5.15 -4.39
CA ILE A 71 -10.10 5.18 -4.63
C ILE A 71 -9.42 4.35 -3.56
N ILE A 72 -8.68 3.32 -3.97
CA ILE A 72 -7.88 2.50 -3.06
C ILE A 72 -6.55 3.21 -2.77
N VAL A 73 -6.22 3.30 -1.48
CA VAL A 73 -5.02 3.97 -0.97
C VAL A 73 -4.23 2.99 -0.11
N GLU A 74 -2.96 2.79 -0.42
CA GLU A 74 -2.05 1.95 0.35
C GLU A 74 -1.71 2.58 1.70
N ILE A 75 -1.61 1.73 2.74
CA ILE A 75 -1.25 2.14 4.09
C ILE A 75 -0.18 1.19 4.63
N GLY A 76 0.90 1.77 5.17
CA GLY A 76 1.88 1.00 5.93
C GLY A 76 2.68 -0.01 5.11
N ARG A 77 3.05 0.33 3.86
CA ARG A 77 3.76 -0.55 2.91
C ARG A 77 2.92 -1.77 2.53
N ASP A 78 1.71 -1.54 2.00
CA ASP A 78 0.84 -2.59 1.47
C ASP A 78 0.36 -3.63 2.51
N ASN A 79 0.42 -3.29 3.81
CA ASN A 79 -0.13 -4.14 4.87
C ASN A 79 -1.62 -3.91 5.08
N TYR A 80 -2.08 -2.70 4.75
CA TYR A 80 -3.46 -2.27 4.87
C TYR A 80 -3.79 -1.36 3.68
N HIS A 81 -5.07 -1.21 3.40
CA HIS A 81 -5.58 -0.28 2.42
C HIS A 81 -6.72 0.54 3.00
N ALA A 82 -7.08 1.62 2.31
CA ALA A 82 -8.36 2.26 2.53
C ALA A 82 -9.03 2.60 1.20
N GLU A 83 -10.36 2.50 1.16
CA GLU A 83 -11.15 2.97 0.03
C GLU A 83 -11.80 4.32 0.37
N ALA A 84 -11.42 5.36 -0.36
CA ALA A 84 -12.04 6.68 -0.28
C ALA A 84 -13.15 6.83 -1.32
N VAL A 85 -14.39 7.08 -0.88
CA VAL A 85 -15.56 7.29 -1.73
C VAL A 85 -16.08 8.70 -1.55
N PHE A 86 -16.19 9.44 -2.66
CA PHE A 86 -16.80 10.76 -2.71
C PHE A 86 -18.22 10.64 -3.24
N GLU A 87 -19.20 11.11 -2.49
CA GLU A 87 -20.61 11.10 -2.88
C GLU A 87 -21.12 12.52 -3.17
N LYS A 88 -22.30 12.58 -3.80
CA LYS A 88 -23.01 13.85 -4.02
C LYS A 88 -23.21 14.59 -2.70
N GLY A 89 -23.12 15.92 -2.75
CA GLY A 89 -23.27 16.77 -1.56
C GLY A 89 -22.01 16.86 -0.68
N GLY A 90 -20.86 16.37 -1.18
CA GLY A 90 -19.56 16.51 -0.51
C GLY A 90 -19.32 15.49 0.59
N LEU A 91 -20.05 14.38 0.63
CA LEU A 91 -19.80 13.31 1.59
C LEU A 91 -18.52 12.55 1.20
N LEU A 92 -17.62 12.40 2.15
CA LEU A 92 -16.41 11.57 2.04
C LEU A 92 -16.55 10.38 2.99
N LYS A 93 -16.52 9.17 2.43
CA LYS A 93 -16.46 7.92 3.17
C LYS A 93 -15.08 7.31 3.02
N LEU A 94 -14.52 6.82 4.12
CA LEU A 94 -13.27 6.07 4.14
C LEU A 94 -13.55 4.70 4.73
N TYR A 95 -13.32 3.65 3.95
CA TYR A 95 -13.40 2.26 4.43
C TYR A 95 -11.99 1.74 4.71
N THR A 96 -11.79 1.08 5.85
CA THR A 96 -10.53 0.41 6.16
C THR A 96 -10.51 -1.01 5.62
N LEU A 97 -9.45 -1.35 4.91
CA LEU A 97 -9.27 -2.60 4.19
C LEU A 97 -7.97 -3.28 4.65
N GLY A 98 -7.95 -4.61 4.53
CA GLY A 98 -6.76 -5.40 4.82
C GLY A 98 -5.71 -5.30 3.72
N LYS A 99 -4.71 -6.18 3.81
CA LYS A 99 -3.76 -6.42 2.72
C LYS A 99 -4.47 -6.87 1.44
N ASP A 100 -5.49 -7.70 1.58
CA ASP A 100 -6.41 -8.03 0.50
C ASP A 100 -7.48 -6.93 0.42
N GLU A 101 -7.49 -6.16 -0.66
CA GLU A 101 -8.42 -5.04 -0.88
C GLU A 101 -9.90 -5.46 -0.87
N ALA A 102 -10.20 -6.74 -1.06
CA ALA A 102 -11.56 -7.28 -0.94
C ALA A 102 -11.99 -7.51 0.52
N GLN A 103 -11.05 -7.46 1.47
CA GLN A 103 -11.32 -7.67 2.89
C GLN A 103 -11.48 -6.34 3.61
N ILE A 104 -12.72 -6.05 4.01
CA ILE A 104 -13.00 -4.97 4.94
C ILE A 104 -12.51 -5.38 6.33
N ILE A 105 -11.74 -4.51 6.97
CA ILE A 105 -11.28 -4.71 8.35
C ILE A 105 -11.85 -3.62 9.25
N ASP A 106 -12.16 -3.99 10.48
CA ASP A 106 -12.54 -3.04 11.51
C ASP A 106 -11.29 -2.57 12.29
N VAL A 107 -11.24 -1.29 12.62
CA VAL A 107 -10.16 -0.64 13.40
C VAL A 107 -10.73 0.01 14.65
N GLU A 108 -9.88 0.38 15.60
CA GLU A 108 -10.31 1.09 16.80
C GLU A 108 -11.08 2.38 16.45
N LYS A 109 -12.21 2.61 17.12
CA LYS A 109 -12.97 3.85 16.98
C LYS A 109 -12.09 5.06 17.33
N GLN A 110 -12.06 6.01 16.41
CA GLN A 110 -11.34 7.26 16.56
C GLN A 110 -11.99 8.32 15.67
N VAL A 111 -11.80 9.60 16.00
CA VAL A 111 -12.09 10.69 15.06
C VAL A 111 -10.83 10.97 14.28
N ILE A 112 -10.93 10.96 12.95
CA ILE A 112 -9.80 11.22 12.08
C ILE A 112 -9.83 12.68 11.65
N GLU A 113 -8.73 13.40 11.88
CA GLU A 113 -8.54 14.73 11.30
C GLU A 113 -7.95 14.62 9.89
N ALA A 114 -8.67 15.17 8.91
CA ALA A 114 -8.24 15.24 7.53
C ALA A 114 -8.09 16.69 7.10
N TYR A 115 -7.06 16.97 6.31
CA TYR A 115 -6.79 18.27 5.71
C TYR A 115 -7.10 18.16 4.23
N VAL A 116 -8.04 18.96 3.76
CA VAL A 116 -8.51 18.92 2.38
C VAL A 116 -8.24 20.25 1.72
N LYS A 117 -7.70 20.19 0.51
CA LYS A 117 -7.48 21.36 -0.33
C LYS A 117 -7.86 21.06 -1.77
N GLU A 118 -8.20 22.09 -2.53
CA GLU A 118 -8.25 21.98 -3.98
C GLU A 118 -6.86 21.58 -4.52
N GLU A 119 -6.80 20.80 -5.60
CA GLU A 119 -5.54 20.21 -6.10
C GLU A 119 -4.43 21.24 -6.36
N SER A 120 -4.79 22.42 -6.89
CA SER A 120 -3.86 23.52 -7.15
C SER A 120 -3.64 24.47 -5.97
N ALA A 121 -4.35 24.30 -4.85
CA ALA A 121 -4.26 25.20 -3.71
C ALA A 121 -3.08 24.85 -2.79
N ILE A 122 -2.60 25.86 -2.06
CA ILE A 122 -1.59 25.69 -1.02
C ILE A 122 -2.27 25.46 0.34
N ASP A 123 -3.31 26.24 0.62
CA ASP A 123 -4.05 26.18 1.88
C ASP A 123 -5.02 25.00 1.93
N SER A 124 -5.14 24.40 3.11
CA SER A 124 -6.04 23.29 3.39
C SER A 124 -7.02 23.64 4.50
N VAL A 125 -8.26 23.16 4.35
CA VAL A 125 -9.28 23.22 5.38
C VAL A 125 -9.29 21.90 6.15
N LYS A 126 -9.38 21.97 7.49
CA LYS A 126 -9.51 20.79 8.34
C LYS A 126 -10.96 20.31 8.35
N ILE A 127 -11.16 19.01 8.20
CA ILE A 127 -12.43 18.31 8.40
C ILE A 127 -12.23 17.13 9.35
N GLU A 128 -13.33 16.68 9.95
CA GLU A 128 -13.36 15.48 10.78
C GLU A 128 -14.06 14.34 10.03
N LEU A 129 -13.46 13.15 10.04
CA LEU A 129 -14.10 11.91 9.63
C LEU A 129 -14.48 11.14 10.90
N ASN A 130 -15.79 11.02 11.13
CA ASN A 130 -16.34 10.37 12.32
C ASN A 130 -16.52 8.88 12.07
N PRO A 131 -16.28 8.02 13.07
CA PRO A 131 -16.43 6.58 12.94
C PRO A 131 -17.91 6.22 12.82
N VAL A 132 -18.28 5.42 11.82
CA VAL A 132 -19.64 4.92 11.60
C VAL A 132 -19.59 3.39 11.53
N PRO A 133 -19.74 2.69 12.67
CA PRO A 133 -19.68 1.24 12.70
C PRO A 133 -20.73 0.59 11.79
N ARG A 134 -20.33 -0.48 11.12
CA ARG A 134 -21.17 -1.28 10.22
C ARG A 134 -21.52 -2.62 10.84
N THR A 135 -22.51 -3.28 10.24
CA THR A 135 -22.81 -4.68 10.54
C THR A 135 -21.58 -5.54 10.27
N GLY A 136 -21.08 -6.22 11.30
CA GLY A 136 -19.88 -7.06 11.24
C GLY A 136 -18.68 -6.48 12.00
N ASP A 137 -18.70 -5.18 12.32
CA ASP A 137 -17.66 -4.56 13.14
C ASP A 137 -17.76 -5.04 14.59
N LYS A 138 -16.62 -5.26 15.23
CA LYS A 138 -16.59 -5.62 16.65
C LYS A 138 -16.98 -4.42 17.52
N GLU A 139 -17.41 -4.71 18.74
CA GLU A 139 -17.67 -3.68 19.73
C GLU A 139 -16.44 -2.78 19.94
N GLY A 140 -16.66 -1.46 19.98
CA GLY A 140 -15.57 -0.49 20.10
C GLY A 140 -14.74 -0.26 18.83
N ARG A 141 -15.05 -0.94 17.72
CA ARG A 141 -14.37 -0.80 16.42
C ARG A 141 -15.30 -0.24 15.35
N THR A 142 -14.72 0.14 14.21
CA THR A 142 -15.41 0.61 13.01
C THR A 142 -14.62 0.23 11.78
N SER A 143 -15.28 -0.12 10.68
CA SER A 143 -14.62 -0.26 9.38
C SER A 143 -14.85 0.93 8.44
N GLN A 144 -15.59 1.95 8.90
CA GLN A 144 -15.99 3.10 8.11
C GLN A 144 -15.84 4.40 8.89
N PHE A 145 -15.39 5.44 8.20
CA PHE A 145 -15.36 6.81 8.66
C PHE A 145 -16.09 7.71 7.65
N VAL A 146 -16.82 8.71 8.15
CA VAL A 146 -17.61 9.62 7.31
C VAL A 146 -17.37 11.06 7.71
N GLY A 147 -17.08 11.90 6.75
CA GLY A 147 -17.00 13.35 6.91
C GLY A 147 -17.68 14.08 5.77
N LYS A 148 -17.72 15.41 5.89
CA LYS A 148 -18.31 16.29 4.89
C LYS A 148 -17.28 17.32 4.45
N LEU A 149 -17.06 17.38 3.14
CA LEU A 149 -16.29 18.44 2.52
C LEU A 149 -17.01 19.79 2.69
N PRO A 150 -16.27 20.88 2.86
CA PRO A 150 -16.81 22.22 2.71
C PRO A 150 -17.49 22.39 1.36
N GLN A 151 -18.56 23.19 1.31
CA GLN A 151 -19.39 23.34 0.10
C GLN A 151 -18.58 23.84 -1.10
N GLU A 152 -17.58 24.67 -0.85
CA GLU A 152 -16.65 25.22 -1.83
C GLU A 152 -15.68 24.19 -2.42
N LEU A 153 -15.52 23.02 -1.78
CA LEU A 153 -14.71 21.90 -2.24
C LEU A 153 -15.55 20.72 -2.76
N ALA A 154 -16.84 20.69 -2.45
CA ALA A 154 -17.74 19.63 -2.89
C ALA A 154 -17.83 19.58 -4.43
N GLY A 155 -17.52 18.43 -5.02
CA GLY A 155 -17.53 18.22 -6.47
C GLY A 155 -16.29 18.74 -7.21
N LYS A 156 -15.29 19.28 -6.51
CA LYS A 156 -14.00 19.66 -7.09
C LYS A 156 -12.96 18.54 -6.98
N ALA A 157 -11.90 18.65 -7.78
CA ALA A 157 -10.67 17.89 -7.58
C ALA A 157 -9.97 18.37 -6.31
N VAL A 158 -9.80 17.47 -5.35
CA VAL A 158 -9.22 17.78 -4.04
C VAL A 158 -8.11 16.81 -3.69
N VAL A 159 -7.15 17.28 -2.90
CA VAL A 159 -6.14 16.46 -2.23
C VAL A 159 -6.50 16.40 -0.75
N VAL A 160 -6.54 15.19 -0.23
CA VAL A 160 -6.83 14.87 1.17
C VAL A 160 -5.57 14.34 1.82
N THR A 161 -5.22 14.88 2.99
CA THR A 161 -4.15 14.37 3.84
C THR A 161 -4.69 14.04 5.22
N VAL A 162 -4.53 12.80 5.64
CA VAL A 162 -4.79 12.36 7.01
C VAL A 162 -3.45 12.24 7.73
N GLN A 163 -3.22 13.07 8.73
CA GLN A 163 -1.95 13.08 9.46
C GLN A 163 -1.81 11.89 10.42
N MET A 164 -2.93 11.40 10.95
CA MET A 164 -2.95 10.31 11.90
C MET A 164 -4.22 9.48 11.75
N ILE A 165 -4.04 8.20 11.43
CA ILE A 165 -5.00 7.13 11.67
C ILE A 165 -4.29 6.04 12.46
N VAL A 166 -4.96 5.48 13.47
CA VAL A 166 -4.45 4.36 14.26
C VAL A 166 -5.05 3.07 13.73
N ILE A 167 -4.22 2.11 13.37
CA ILE A 167 -4.65 0.76 13.00
C ILE A 167 -3.83 -0.21 13.85
N ASP A 168 -4.51 -1.02 14.67
CA ASP A 168 -3.90 -1.99 15.58
C ASP A 168 -2.80 -1.36 16.46
N GLY A 169 -3.05 -0.15 16.96
CA GLY A 169 -2.14 0.61 17.82
C GLY A 169 -0.99 1.34 17.11
N VAL A 170 -0.84 1.18 15.79
CA VAL A 170 0.20 1.85 15.00
C VAL A 170 -0.38 3.08 14.29
N ARG A 171 0.37 4.19 14.26
CA ARG A 171 -0.04 5.44 13.61
C ARG A 171 0.44 5.48 12.17
N TYR A 172 -0.48 5.78 11.26
CA TYR A 172 -0.21 5.94 9.84
C TYR A 172 -0.63 7.33 9.35
N ARG A 173 0.03 7.76 8.28
CA ARG A 173 -0.34 8.92 7.47
C ARG A 173 -0.89 8.42 6.15
N ILE A 174 -1.95 9.05 5.66
CA ILE A 174 -2.57 8.74 4.37
C ILE A 174 -2.65 10.04 3.55
N GLY A 175 -2.39 9.96 2.26
CA GLY A 175 -2.65 11.06 1.32
C GLY A 175 -3.24 10.50 0.03
N PHE A 176 -4.26 11.17 -0.51
CA PHE A 176 -4.90 10.78 -1.77
C PHE A 176 -5.55 11.98 -2.45
N ALA A 177 -5.76 11.89 -3.77
CA ALA A 177 -6.54 12.86 -4.55
C ALA A 177 -7.93 12.28 -4.88
N SER A 178 -8.97 13.12 -4.98
CA SER A 178 -10.35 12.70 -5.30
C SER A 178 -10.56 12.34 -6.77
N THR A 179 -9.68 12.84 -7.61
CA THR A 179 -9.36 12.26 -8.89
C THR A 179 -8.24 11.26 -8.61
N PRO A 180 -8.42 9.95 -8.86
CA PRO A 180 -7.25 9.08 -8.89
C PRO A 180 -6.24 9.73 -9.84
N PRO A 181 -4.92 9.70 -9.55
CA PRO A 181 -3.97 9.93 -10.62
C PRO A 181 -4.43 9.04 -11.75
N LYS A 182 -4.69 9.60 -12.95
CA LYS A 182 -5.21 8.83 -14.08
C LYS A 182 -4.28 7.63 -14.32
N HIS A 183 -4.61 6.51 -13.70
CA HIS A 183 -4.23 5.20 -14.15
C HIS A 183 -5.34 4.81 -15.10
N ASP A 184 -5.31 5.43 -16.28
CA ASP A 184 -6.07 4.92 -17.39
C ASP A 184 -5.58 3.47 -17.59
N GLU A 185 -6.51 2.51 -17.49
CA GLU A 185 -6.38 1.17 -18.09
C GLU A 185 -6.19 1.23 -19.63
N GLY A 186 -6.01 2.43 -20.19
CA GLY A 186 -5.32 2.69 -21.43
C GLY A 186 -4.38 3.91 -21.31
N MET A 187 -3.14 3.69 -20.87
CA MET A 187 -1.97 4.57 -20.96
C MET A 187 -2.05 5.98 -20.31
N PRO A 188 -1.09 6.41 -19.47
CA PRO A 188 -0.75 7.81 -19.38
C PRO A 188 0.09 8.18 -20.62
N ILE A 189 -0.57 8.54 -21.71
CA ILE A 189 0.04 9.49 -22.67
C ILE A 189 -0.05 10.87 -22.02
N GLY A 190 0.76 11.09 -20.99
CA GLY A 190 0.91 12.36 -20.29
C GLY A 190 -0.36 12.93 -19.63
N ALA A 191 -0.15 13.70 -18.57
CA ALA A 191 -0.82 15.00 -18.56
C ALA A 191 -0.66 15.62 -19.96
N ASN A 192 -1.71 16.20 -20.56
CA ASN A 192 -1.74 16.97 -21.82
C ASN A 192 -0.58 16.71 -22.84
N PRO A 193 -0.80 16.42 -24.14
CA PRO A 193 0.28 16.27 -25.14
C PRO A 193 1.47 17.26 -25.05
N GLN A 194 1.23 18.48 -24.54
CA GLN A 194 2.28 19.42 -24.20
C GLN A 194 3.18 19.03 -23.00
N ASP A 195 2.64 18.49 -21.91
CA ASP A 195 3.41 18.07 -20.74
C ASP A 195 4.20 16.81 -21.04
N GLU A 196 3.65 15.88 -21.84
CA GLU A 196 4.42 14.73 -22.33
C GLU A 196 5.64 15.20 -23.15
N LYS A 197 5.45 16.13 -24.08
CA LYS A 197 6.56 16.74 -24.83
C LYS A 197 7.54 17.45 -23.91
N ASN A 198 7.07 18.20 -22.91
CA ASN A 198 7.95 18.84 -21.93
C ASN A 198 8.76 17.81 -21.14
N LEU A 199 8.16 16.68 -20.78
CA LEU A 199 8.84 15.63 -20.04
C LEU A 199 9.93 14.94 -20.88
N TYR A 200 9.65 14.58 -22.14
CA TYR A 200 10.62 13.79 -22.93
C TYR A 200 11.51 14.60 -23.85
N LEU A 201 11.11 15.81 -24.24
CA LEU A 201 11.80 16.61 -25.27
C LEU A 201 12.47 17.88 -24.72
N LYS A 202 12.47 18.08 -23.40
CA LYS A 202 13.28 19.10 -22.74
C LYS A 202 14.23 18.45 -21.74
N PRO A 203 15.51 18.85 -21.65
CA PRO A 203 16.42 18.33 -20.64
C PRO A 203 16.01 18.78 -19.22
N GLY A 204 16.49 18.07 -18.21
CA GLY A 204 16.32 18.43 -16.79
C GLY A 204 17.00 17.40 -15.88
N GLY A 205 17.50 17.83 -14.72
CA GLY A 205 18.22 16.95 -13.80
C GLY A 205 19.34 16.17 -14.49
N ILE A 206 19.32 14.84 -14.37
CA ILE A 206 20.28 13.93 -15.03
C ILE A 206 19.81 13.47 -16.42
N TYR A 207 18.62 13.89 -16.88
CA TYR A 207 18.11 13.62 -18.23
C TYR A 207 18.52 14.74 -19.19
N THR A 208 19.45 14.42 -20.08
CA THR A 208 20.19 15.40 -20.89
C THR A 208 19.68 15.48 -22.33
N GLU A 209 20.10 16.50 -23.08
CA GLU A 209 19.82 16.60 -24.52
C GLU A 209 20.40 15.42 -25.32
N ALA A 210 21.54 14.88 -24.88
CA ALA A 210 22.12 13.67 -25.46
C ALA A 210 21.20 12.46 -25.28
N ASP A 211 20.54 12.32 -24.12
CA ASP A 211 19.57 11.27 -23.87
C ASP A 211 18.33 11.41 -24.76
N ILE A 212 17.83 12.63 -24.94
CA ILE A 212 16.68 12.92 -25.82
C ILE A 212 16.99 12.48 -27.26
N LYS A 213 18.17 12.85 -27.76
CA LYS A 213 18.63 12.46 -29.09
C LYS A 213 18.82 10.95 -29.19
N ALA A 214 19.40 10.31 -28.16
CA ALA A 214 19.60 8.86 -28.12
C ALA A 214 18.28 8.09 -28.07
N ASN A 215 17.24 8.66 -27.48
CA ASN A 215 15.87 8.13 -27.53
C ASN A 215 15.14 8.45 -28.83
N GLY A 216 15.77 9.15 -29.78
CA GLY A 216 15.22 9.42 -31.12
C GLY A 216 14.32 10.66 -31.20
N ASN A 217 14.46 11.61 -30.27
CA ASN A 217 13.67 12.85 -30.22
C ASN A 217 12.14 12.60 -30.22
N MET A 218 11.71 11.57 -29.52
CA MET A 218 10.31 11.15 -29.44
C MET A 218 9.85 11.02 -27.99
N THR A 219 8.54 11.07 -27.77
CA THR A 219 7.92 10.76 -26.48
C THR A 219 7.79 9.25 -26.29
N ALA A 220 7.59 8.80 -25.05
CA ALA A 220 7.34 7.38 -24.78
C ALA A 220 6.10 6.87 -25.53
N SER A 221 5.04 7.67 -25.64
CA SER A 221 3.82 7.26 -26.34
C SER A 221 4.02 7.13 -27.85
N GLN A 222 4.93 7.90 -28.43
CA GLN A 222 5.34 7.71 -29.82
C GLN A 222 6.17 6.44 -29.99
N LYS A 223 7.15 6.20 -29.10
CA LYS A 223 8.05 5.04 -29.16
C LYS A 223 7.34 3.72 -28.94
N PHE A 224 6.34 3.70 -28.06
CA PHE A 224 5.68 2.49 -27.57
C PHE A 224 4.20 2.38 -27.97
N LYS A 225 3.79 3.07 -29.04
CA LYS A 225 2.40 3.10 -29.52
C LYS A 225 1.72 1.72 -29.60
N ASP A 226 2.45 0.72 -30.10
CA ASP A 226 1.93 -0.64 -30.31
C ASP A 226 2.45 -1.65 -29.26
N PHE A 227 3.10 -1.16 -28.20
CA PHE A 227 3.67 -1.99 -27.16
C PHE A 227 2.56 -2.59 -26.27
N LYS A 228 2.71 -3.88 -25.94
CA LYS A 228 1.81 -4.58 -25.02
C LYS A 228 2.53 -4.87 -23.71
N PRO A 229 2.20 -4.17 -22.61
CA PRO A 229 2.75 -4.45 -21.29
C PRO A 229 2.54 -5.90 -20.88
N ARG A 230 3.52 -6.44 -20.15
CA ARG A 230 3.44 -7.72 -19.47
C ARG A 230 4.03 -7.57 -18.08
N HIS A 231 3.18 -7.62 -17.08
CA HIS A 231 3.59 -7.47 -15.68
C HIS A 231 3.83 -8.87 -15.09
N ASP A 232 5.10 -9.27 -15.01
CA ASP A 232 5.50 -10.46 -14.26
C ASP A 232 6.11 -10.02 -12.93
N LEU A 233 5.33 -10.16 -11.87
CA LEU A 233 5.67 -9.72 -10.51
C LEU A 233 6.67 -10.64 -9.82
N LYS A 234 7.01 -11.78 -10.44
CA LYS A 234 7.88 -12.81 -9.87
C LYS A 234 9.12 -13.00 -10.76
N PRO A 235 9.94 -11.94 -10.96
CA PRO A 235 11.18 -12.08 -11.71
C PRO A 235 12.08 -13.11 -11.02
N LYS A 236 12.70 -13.96 -11.83
CA LYS A 236 13.65 -14.97 -11.34
C LYS A 236 15.00 -14.31 -11.04
N PRO A 237 15.79 -14.86 -10.10
CA PRO A 237 17.17 -14.40 -9.89
C PRO A 237 17.95 -14.32 -11.20
N GLY A 238 18.62 -13.18 -11.42
CA GLY A 238 19.34 -12.88 -12.66
C GLY A 238 18.52 -12.20 -13.75
N GLU A 239 17.18 -12.15 -13.65
CA GLU A 239 16.35 -11.40 -14.60
C GLU A 239 16.41 -9.89 -14.31
N LYS A 240 16.35 -9.09 -15.38
CA LYS A 240 16.27 -7.63 -15.28
C LYS A 240 14.92 -7.23 -14.72
N ILE A 241 14.93 -6.22 -13.85
CA ILE A 241 13.73 -5.72 -13.19
C ILE A 241 13.50 -4.25 -13.54
N CYS A 242 12.24 -3.84 -13.58
CA CYS A 242 11.82 -2.47 -13.79
C CYS A 242 12.32 -1.60 -12.63
N PRO A 243 13.03 -0.48 -12.88
CA PRO A 243 13.51 0.41 -11.83
C PRO A 243 12.42 1.01 -10.93
N ILE A 244 11.19 1.11 -11.45
CA ILE A 244 10.05 1.70 -10.74
C ILE A 244 9.33 0.65 -9.89
N THR A 245 8.93 -0.46 -10.48
CA THR A 245 8.04 -1.45 -9.82
C THR A 245 8.76 -2.67 -9.29
N LEU A 246 10.04 -2.87 -9.64
CA LEU A 246 10.84 -4.07 -9.34
C LEU A 246 10.29 -5.38 -9.90
N THR A 247 9.28 -5.30 -10.77
CA THR A 247 8.73 -6.42 -11.56
C THR A 247 9.66 -6.75 -12.72
N LYS A 248 9.46 -7.88 -13.41
CA LYS A 248 10.27 -8.24 -14.58
C LYS A 248 10.19 -7.17 -15.67
N ALA A 249 11.36 -6.68 -16.08
CA ALA A 249 11.45 -5.73 -17.18
C ALA A 249 11.20 -6.40 -18.54
N ASN A 250 10.74 -5.61 -19.50
CA ASN A 250 10.62 -6.03 -20.89
C ASN A 250 11.76 -5.42 -21.70
N ALA A 251 12.60 -6.26 -22.33
CA ALA A 251 13.72 -5.83 -23.15
C ALA A 251 13.32 -4.98 -24.37
N GLN A 252 12.04 -4.97 -24.76
CA GLN A 252 11.50 -4.10 -25.82
C GLN A 252 11.06 -2.73 -25.30
N CYS A 253 10.91 -2.55 -23.98
CA CYS A 253 10.53 -1.27 -23.37
C CYS A 253 11.77 -0.65 -22.71
N THR A 254 12.55 0.10 -23.51
CA THR A 254 13.82 0.67 -23.07
C THR A 254 13.86 2.19 -23.21
N TRP A 255 14.52 2.85 -22.27
CA TRP A 255 14.75 4.28 -22.31
C TRP A 255 16.16 4.63 -21.86
N ILE A 256 16.73 5.68 -22.45
CA ILE A 256 18.08 6.16 -22.13
C ILE A 256 17.97 7.35 -21.18
N VAL A 257 18.71 7.31 -20.07
CA VAL A 257 18.86 8.39 -19.08
C VAL A 257 20.31 8.41 -18.62
N ALA A 258 20.94 9.60 -18.55
CA ALA A 258 22.34 9.77 -18.18
C ALA A 258 23.31 8.88 -19.00
N GLY A 259 23.02 8.69 -20.28
CA GLY A 259 23.79 7.84 -21.20
C GLY A 259 23.67 6.34 -20.97
N LYS A 260 22.75 5.90 -20.10
CA LYS A 260 22.54 4.49 -19.73
C LYS A 260 21.19 4.00 -20.22
N THR A 261 21.16 2.77 -20.73
CA THR A 261 19.91 2.10 -21.12
C THR A 261 19.27 1.40 -19.93
N TYR A 262 18.04 1.78 -19.64
CA TYR A 262 17.18 1.13 -18.64
C TYR A 262 16.07 0.35 -19.34
N GLU A 263 15.62 -0.73 -18.71
CA GLU A 263 14.52 -1.57 -19.19
C GLU A 263 13.35 -1.49 -18.21
N PHE A 264 12.13 -1.40 -18.75
CA PHE A 264 10.91 -1.15 -18.00
C PHE A 264 9.88 -2.24 -18.27
N CYS A 265 8.95 -2.47 -17.33
CA CYS A 265 7.84 -3.40 -17.57
C CYS A 265 6.78 -2.78 -18.50
N CYS A 266 6.65 -1.45 -18.52
CA CYS A 266 5.66 -0.73 -19.31
C CYS A 266 6.03 0.76 -19.56
N PRO A 267 5.44 1.42 -20.57
CA PRO A 267 5.66 2.85 -20.86
C PRO A 267 5.35 3.81 -19.68
N PRO A 268 4.33 3.59 -18.83
CA PRO A 268 4.14 4.40 -17.62
C PRO A 268 5.37 4.46 -16.71
N CYS A 269 6.10 3.35 -16.55
CA CYS A 269 7.33 3.37 -15.74
C CYS A 269 8.45 4.20 -16.39
N VAL A 270 8.44 4.36 -17.72
CA VAL A 270 9.36 5.27 -18.41
C VAL A 270 9.03 6.72 -18.03
N TYR A 271 7.75 7.08 -17.98
CA TYR A 271 7.29 8.41 -17.56
C TYR A 271 7.77 8.74 -16.15
N GLU A 272 7.47 7.86 -15.19
CA GLU A 272 7.84 8.07 -13.80
C GLU A 272 9.36 8.17 -13.64
N PHE A 273 10.11 7.29 -14.31
CA PHE A 273 11.56 7.28 -14.22
C PHE A 273 12.21 8.54 -14.82
N VAL A 274 11.71 9.04 -15.96
CA VAL A 274 12.20 10.30 -16.55
C VAL A 274 11.83 11.50 -15.65
N SER A 275 10.67 11.46 -14.98
CA SER A 275 10.30 12.47 -13.98
C SER A 275 11.26 12.45 -12.79
N GLN A 276 11.54 11.28 -12.21
CA GLN A 276 12.52 11.10 -11.13
C GLN A 276 13.92 11.57 -11.54
N ALA A 277 14.34 11.27 -12.77
CA ALA A 277 15.64 11.70 -13.30
C ALA A 277 15.78 13.23 -13.42
N LYS A 278 14.66 13.93 -13.60
CA LYS A 278 14.65 15.39 -13.70
C LYS A 278 14.62 16.09 -12.35
N ASP A 279 14.13 15.44 -11.31
CA ASP A 279 14.12 15.95 -9.95
C ASP A 279 15.49 15.74 -9.29
N PRO A 280 16.21 16.81 -8.87
CA PRO A 280 17.55 16.66 -8.31
C PRO A 280 17.65 15.86 -7.00
N GLN A 281 16.55 15.74 -6.24
CA GLN A 281 16.53 14.92 -5.02
C GLN A 281 16.28 13.46 -5.38
N GLN A 282 15.29 13.19 -6.23
CA GLN A 282 14.94 11.82 -6.62
C GLN A 282 16.00 11.18 -7.52
N ALA A 283 16.68 11.96 -8.35
CA ALA A 283 17.76 11.49 -9.22
C ALA A 283 18.93 10.84 -8.46
N LYS A 284 19.12 11.15 -7.17
CA LYS A 284 20.16 10.54 -6.31
C LYS A 284 19.88 9.07 -6.01
N ASP A 285 18.61 8.66 -6.11
CA ASP A 285 18.17 7.30 -5.81
C ASP A 285 18.22 6.40 -7.06
N ILE A 286 18.34 6.98 -8.25
CA ILE A 286 18.57 6.23 -9.49
C ILE A 286 19.94 5.54 -9.42
N LYS A 287 19.92 4.21 -9.59
CA LYS A 287 21.12 3.36 -9.59
C LYS A 287 21.53 3.03 -11.03
N GLU A 288 22.75 2.52 -11.20
CA GLU A 288 23.19 2.02 -12.51
C GLU A 288 22.32 0.83 -12.98
N PRO A 289 22.15 0.60 -14.30
CA PRO A 289 21.33 -0.49 -14.83
C PRO A 289 21.63 -1.88 -14.23
N ALA A 290 22.89 -2.16 -13.91
CA ALA A 290 23.31 -3.42 -13.31
C ALA A 290 22.74 -3.66 -11.90
N TYR A 291 22.30 -2.61 -11.21
CA TYR A 291 21.61 -2.72 -9.92
C TYR A 291 20.20 -3.32 -10.09
N TYR A 292 19.55 -3.04 -11.22
CA TYR A 292 18.19 -3.48 -11.53
C TYR A 292 18.16 -4.89 -12.13
N VAL A 293 18.77 -5.81 -11.38
CA VAL A 293 18.73 -7.25 -11.63
C VAL A 293 18.25 -7.94 -10.36
N LYS A 294 17.29 -8.87 -10.50
CA LYS A 294 16.78 -9.62 -9.36
C LYS A 294 17.91 -10.40 -8.69
N LYS A 295 18.22 -10.04 -7.45
CA LYS A 295 19.19 -10.76 -6.61
C LYS A 295 18.59 -12.07 -6.10
N LYS A 296 19.47 -12.99 -5.68
CA LYS A 296 19.10 -14.29 -5.11
C LYS A 296 18.18 -14.14 -3.90
#